data_AF-X1REI2-F1
#
_entry.id   AF-X1REI2-F1
#
_cell.length_a   1.000
_cell.length_b   1.000
_cell.length_c   1.000
_cell.angle_alpha   90.00
_cell.angle_beta   90.00
_cell.angle_gamma   90.00
#
_symmetry.space_group_name_H-M   'P 1'
#
loop_
_entity.id
_entity.type
_entity.pdbx_description
1 polymer ?
#
loop_
_entity_poly.entity_id
_entity_poly.type
_entity_poly.pdbx_seq_one_letter_code
_entity_poly.pdbx_strand_id
1 'polypeptide(L)'
;REMWYDETSLPWIIPSPNMPTLNTATAYPGQVFLEGTNISEGRGTTKPFEIFGAPWIDGYKLVKKLNELNLAGIKFREAWFSPIFSKYKRELCGGAQLHVIDRKQYRPFESSLHIIKTVMNMYPSHFKFHNEYLDKIMGTSKVRESLEKGIDVKDIIKSYKGELDNFLVLRKPYLLY
;
A
#
# COMPACT_ATOMS: atom_id res chain seq x y z
N ARG A 1 1.12 -13.68 19.52
CA ARG A 1 0.16 -13.84 18.39
C ARG A 1 0.88 -14.19 17.09
N GLU A 2 0.58 -15.37 16.53
CA GLU A 2 1.25 -15.89 15.31
C GLU A 2 0.28 -16.32 14.20
N MET A 3 -1.01 -16.49 14.52
CA MET A 3 -2.02 -17.01 13.59
C MET A 3 -2.52 -15.97 12.60
N TRP A 4 -2.65 -16.40 11.34
CA TRP A 4 -3.39 -15.76 10.28
C TRP A 4 -4.85 -16.24 10.25
N TYR A 5 -5.72 -15.48 9.59
CA TYR A 5 -7.16 -15.76 9.61
C TYR A 5 -7.50 -17.13 9.00
N ASP A 6 -6.84 -17.52 7.92
CA ASP A 6 -6.96 -18.84 7.28
C ASP A 6 -6.48 -19.99 8.16
N GLU A 7 -5.73 -19.72 9.23
CA GLU A 7 -5.31 -20.74 10.20
C GLU A 7 -6.37 -20.96 11.31
N THR A 8 -7.45 -20.16 11.33
CA THR A 8 -8.53 -20.29 12.33
C THR A 8 -9.62 -21.29 11.94
N SER A 9 -9.60 -21.80 10.71
CA SER A 9 -10.69 -22.61 10.11
C SER A 9 -12.05 -21.90 9.97
N LEU A 10 -12.13 -20.60 10.27
CA LEU A 10 -13.35 -19.82 10.10
C LEU A 10 -13.55 -19.40 8.64
N PRO A 11 -14.81 -19.34 8.17
CA PRO A 11 -15.11 -18.82 6.84
C PRO A 11 -14.83 -17.31 6.78
N TRP A 12 -14.26 -16.84 5.68
CA TRP A 12 -14.09 -15.40 5.44
C TRP A 12 -15.44 -14.76 5.10
N ILE A 13 -15.95 -13.96 6.03
CA ILE A 13 -17.09 -13.08 5.78
C ILE A 13 -16.55 -11.70 5.42
N ILE A 14 -16.95 -11.19 4.24
CA ILE A 14 -16.44 -9.91 3.73
C ILE A 14 -16.79 -8.76 4.71
N PRO A 15 -15.80 -8.09 5.32
CA PRO A 15 -16.09 -7.01 6.28
C PRO A 15 -16.48 -5.70 5.57
N SER A 16 -16.21 -5.60 4.26
CA SER A 16 -16.50 -4.43 3.42
C SER A 16 -16.60 -4.86 1.95
N PRO A 17 -17.38 -4.17 1.10
CA PRO A 17 -17.45 -4.48 -0.33
C PRO A 17 -16.10 -4.48 -1.05
N ASN A 18 -15.14 -3.66 -0.61
CA ASN A 18 -13.79 -3.61 -1.18
C ASN A 18 -12.76 -4.42 -0.38
N MET A 19 -13.21 -5.34 0.48
CA MET A 19 -12.38 -6.31 1.18
C MET A 19 -12.84 -7.75 0.88
N PRO A 20 -12.81 -8.17 -0.40
CA PRO A 20 -13.40 -9.45 -0.81
C PRO A 20 -12.60 -10.67 -0.37
N THR A 21 -11.29 -10.53 -0.13
CA THR A 21 -10.40 -11.68 0.13
C THR A 21 -9.39 -11.42 1.25
N LEU A 22 -8.81 -12.50 1.77
CA LEU A 22 -7.68 -12.44 2.69
C LEU A 22 -6.42 -11.80 2.09
N ASN A 23 -6.23 -11.93 0.77
CA ASN A 23 -5.14 -11.25 0.07
C ASN A 23 -5.33 -9.73 0.15
N THR A 24 -6.56 -9.26 -0.07
CA THR A 24 -6.92 -7.85 0.11
C THR A 24 -6.65 -7.40 1.55
N ALA A 25 -7.06 -8.19 2.54
CA ALA A 25 -6.84 -7.87 3.95
C ALA A 25 -5.35 -7.81 4.32
N THR A 26 -4.53 -8.64 3.68
CA THR A 26 -3.08 -8.65 3.88
C THR A 26 -2.41 -7.42 3.27
N ALA A 27 -2.84 -6.98 2.07
CA ALA A 27 -2.29 -5.83 1.36
C ALA A 27 -2.79 -4.47 1.91
N TYR A 28 -4.02 -4.43 2.40
CA TYR A 28 -4.72 -3.21 2.80
C TYR A 28 -3.95 -2.28 3.75
N PRO A 29 -3.28 -2.75 4.83
CA PRO A 29 -2.56 -1.88 5.77
C PRO A 29 -1.45 -1.05 5.14
N GLY A 30 -1.02 -1.39 3.92
CA GLY A 30 -0.14 -0.56 3.10
C GLY A 30 -0.89 0.14 1.96
N GLN A 31 -1.66 -0.61 1.19
CA GLN A 31 -2.21 -0.13 -0.07
C GLN A 31 -3.31 0.93 0.11
N VAL A 32 -3.93 1.01 1.30
CA VAL A 32 -4.87 2.10 1.65
C VAL A 32 -4.23 3.49 1.56
N PHE A 33 -2.91 3.63 1.74
CA PHE A 33 -2.24 4.93 1.65
C PHE A 33 -2.29 5.55 0.25
N LEU A 34 -2.50 4.73 -0.78
CA LEU A 34 -2.71 5.21 -2.15
C LEU A 34 -4.01 6.03 -2.28
N GLU A 35 -4.97 5.84 -1.39
CA GLU A 35 -6.17 6.69 -1.34
C GLU A 35 -5.81 8.17 -1.11
N GLY A 36 -4.73 8.43 -0.37
CA GLY A 36 -4.16 9.76 -0.13
C GLY A 36 -3.39 10.36 -1.32
N THR A 37 -3.43 9.72 -2.48
CA THR A 37 -2.76 10.16 -3.72
C THR A 37 -3.74 10.14 -4.89
N ASN A 38 -3.33 10.66 -6.03
CA ASN A 38 -4.07 10.50 -7.28
C ASN A 38 -3.86 9.13 -7.96
N ILE A 39 -3.18 8.16 -7.34
CA ILE A 39 -3.07 6.79 -7.88
C ILE A 39 -4.34 6.01 -7.52
N SER A 40 -4.90 5.25 -8.46
CA SER A 40 -5.98 4.30 -8.16
C SER A 40 -5.44 3.14 -7.34
N GLU A 41 -6.07 2.86 -6.21
CA GLU A 41 -5.83 1.70 -5.35
C GLU A 41 -6.62 0.44 -5.80
N GLY A 42 -7.10 0.41 -7.04
CA GLY A 42 -7.77 -0.75 -7.62
C GLY A 42 -9.24 -0.90 -7.25
N ARG A 43 -9.82 0.01 -6.46
CA ARG A 43 -11.28 0.10 -6.30
C ARG A 43 -11.95 0.27 -7.67
N GLY A 44 -13.11 -0.34 -7.85
CA GLY A 44 -13.75 -0.43 -9.15
C GLY A 44 -13.24 -1.57 -10.02
N THR A 45 -12.46 -2.50 -9.47
CA THR A 45 -12.05 -3.74 -10.14
C THR A 45 -12.37 -4.96 -9.27
N THR A 46 -12.04 -6.15 -9.75
CA THR A 46 -12.17 -7.40 -8.97
C THR A 46 -11.03 -7.61 -7.96
N LYS A 47 -10.07 -6.69 -7.89
CA LYS A 47 -8.83 -6.80 -7.10
C LYS A 47 -8.49 -5.50 -6.35
N PRO A 48 -9.42 -4.93 -5.55
CA PRO A 48 -9.15 -3.72 -4.78
C PRO A 48 -7.95 -3.93 -3.84
N PHE A 49 -7.11 -2.92 -3.68
CA PHE A 49 -5.87 -2.91 -2.90
C PHE A 49 -4.82 -3.97 -3.28
N GLU A 50 -5.08 -4.85 -4.25
CA GLU A 50 -4.08 -5.74 -4.82
C GLU A 50 -3.48 -5.15 -6.10
N ILE A 51 -4.21 -4.28 -6.80
CA ILE A 51 -3.73 -3.56 -7.98
C ILE A 51 -3.71 -2.05 -7.74
N PHE A 52 -2.77 -1.38 -8.37
CA PHE A 52 -2.69 0.08 -8.36
C PHE A 52 -2.15 0.64 -9.67
N GLY A 53 -2.52 1.87 -9.99
CA GLY A 53 -2.13 2.48 -11.26
C GLY A 53 -2.83 3.80 -11.57
N ALA A 54 -2.52 4.35 -12.73
CA ALA A 54 -3.13 5.57 -13.25
C ALA A 54 -2.99 5.62 -14.79
N PRO A 55 -3.78 6.44 -15.50
CA PRO A 55 -3.71 6.54 -16.97
C PRO A 55 -2.37 7.04 -17.51
N TRP A 56 -1.61 7.75 -16.69
CA TRP A 56 -0.30 8.32 -17.03
C TRP A 56 0.88 7.42 -16.65
N ILE A 57 0.62 6.21 -16.11
CA ILE A 57 1.66 5.26 -15.71
C ILE A 57 1.93 4.25 -16.83
N ASP A 58 3.21 4.02 -17.11
CA ASP A 58 3.70 2.89 -17.91
C ASP A 58 3.93 1.70 -16.98
N GLY A 59 3.03 0.71 -17.05
CA GLY A 59 3.01 -0.43 -16.13
C GLY A 59 4.30 -1.25 -16.16
N TYR A 60 4.82 -1.53 -17.36
CA TYR A 60 6.07 -2.27 -17.55
C TYR A 60 7.26 -1.56 -16.88
N LYS A 61 7.46 -0.26 -17.15
CA LYS A 61 8.57 0.51 -16.56
C LYS A 61 8.45 0.60 -15.04
N LEU A 62 7.23 0.82 -14.52
CA LEU A 62 7.00 0.90 -13.09
C LEU A 62 7.33 -0.43 -12.40
N VAL A 63 6.84 -1.55 -12.93
CA VAL A 63 7.07 -2.87 -12.34
C VAL A 63 8.54 -3.26 -12.36
N LYS A 64 9.26 -2.95 -13.44
CA LYS A 64 10.71 -3.16 -13.49
C LYS A 64 11.40 -2.40 -12.36
N LYS A 65 11.07 -1.11 -12.19
CA LYS A 65 11.68 -0.26 -11.14
C LYS A 65 11.34 -0.71 -9.73
N LEU A 66 10.11 -1.12 -9.48
CA LEU A 66 9.68 -1.61 -8.17
C LEU A 66 10.34 -2.96 -7.81
N ASN A 67 10.46 -3.87 -8.78
CA ASN A 67 11.11 -5.16 -8.54
C ASN A 67 12.63 -5.03 -8.30
N GLU A 68 13.29 -3.99 -8.83
CA GLU A 68 14.71 -3.68 -8.51
C GLU A 68 14.93 -3.36 -7.02
N LEU A 69 13.90 -2.93 -6.30
CA LEU A 69 13.98 -2.64 -4.86
C LEU A 69 14.13 -3.90 -4.00
N ASN A 70 13.83 -5.08 -4.55
CA ASN A 70 13.93 -6.38 -3.85
C ASN A 70 13.20 -6.40 -2.49
N LEU A 71 12.01 -5.81 -2.43
CA LEU A 71 11.20 -5.75 -1.21
C LEU A 71 10.82 -7.15 -0.73
N ALA A 72 10.99 -7.40 0.57
CA ALA A 72 10.79 -8.71 1.16
C ALA A 72 9.30 -9.12 1.14
N GLY A 73 9.05 -10.38 0.78
CA GLY A 73 7.71 -10.99 0.82
C GLY A 73 6.73 -10.54 -0.26
N ILE A 74 7.15 -9.69 -1.21
CA ILE A 74 6.29 -9.26 -2.32
C ILE A 74 6.97 -9.32 -3.68
N LYS A 75 6.15 -9.38 -4.74
CA LYS A 75 6.54 -9.15 -6.13
C LYS A 75 5.50 -8.29 -6.83
N PHE A 76 5.96 -7.54 -7.83
CA PHE A 76 5.09 -6.75 -8.67
C PHE A 76 4.93 -7.40 -10.04
N ARG A 77 3.69 -7.48 -10.52
CA ARG A 77 3.34 -7.91 -11.88
C ARG A 77 2.69 -6.74 -12.61
N GLU A 78 3.01 -6.55 -13.89
CA GLU A 78 2.34 -5.52 -14.70
C GLU A 78 0.83 -5.73 -14.73
N ALA A 79 0.08 -4.65 -14.59
CA ALA A 79 -1.38 -4.68 -14.66
C ALA A 79 -1.89 -3.50 -15.50
N TRP A 80 -2.86 -3.81 -16.35
CA TRP A 80 -3.68 -2.84 -17.08
C TRP A 80 -5.13 -3.06 -16.68
N PHE A 81 -5.82 -1.99 -16.28
CA PHE A 81 -7.19 -2.10 -15.77
C PHE A 81 -7.98 -0.82 -16.00
N SER A 82 -9.30 -0.94 -16.11
CA SER A 82 -10.22 0.20 -16.20
C SER A 82 -11.26 0.10 -15.08
N PRO A 83 -11.14 0.90 -14.01
CA PRO A 83 -12.09 0.89 -12.90
C PRO A 83 -13.53 1.19 -13.36
N ILE A 84 -14.52 0.47 -12.83
CA ILE A 84 -15.95 0.75 -13.09
C ILE A 84 -16.52 1.87 -12.21
N PHE A 85 -15.85 2.19 -11.10
CA PHE A 85 -16.13 3.31 -10.19
C PHE A 85 -14.83 3.78 -9.51
N SER A 86 -14.89 4.83 -8.68
CA SER A 86 -13.74 5.45 -8.02
C SER A 86 -12.82 6.19 -9.00
N LYS A 87 -11.56 6.40 -8.61
CA LYS A 87 -10.52 7.08 -9.40
C LYS A 87 -10.38 6.45 -10.79
N TYR A 88 -10.29 7.32 -11.80
CA TYR A 88 -10.08 6.93 -13.20
C TYR A 88 -11.17 5.98 -13.74
N LYS A 89 -12.42 6.17 -13.29
CA LYS A 89 -13.57 5.42 -13.77
C LYS A 89 -13.61 5.43 -15.31
N ARG A 90 -13.62 4.23 -15.90
CA ARG A 90 -13.64 3.94 -17.35
C ARG A 90 -12.42 4.41 -18.13
N GLU A 91 -11.36 4.84 -17.45
CA GLU A 91 -10.08 5.17 -18.10
C GLU A 91 -9.13 3.97 -17.98
N LEU A 92 -8.36 3.69 -19.03
CA LEU A 92 -7.32 2.65 -18.99
C LEU A 92 -6.16 3.12 -18.11
N CYS A 93 -5.92 2.42 -17.02
CA CYS A 93 -4.79 2.63 -16.13
C CYS A 93 -3.70 1.60 -16.42
N GLY A 94 -2.47 2.08 -16.59
CA GLY A 94 -1.28 1.24 -16.47
C GLY A 94 -0.81 1.22 -15.01
N GLY A 95 -0.19 0.12 -14.59
CA GLY A 95 0.28 0.00 -13.22
C GLY A 95 0.78 -1.39 -12.86
N ALA A 96 0.56 -1.78 -11.61
CA ALA A 96 1.05 -3.02 -11.06
C ALA A 96 0.02 -3.73 -10.19
N GLN A 97 0.08 -5.05 -10.17
CA GLN A 97 -0.47 -5.89 -9.13
C GLN A 97 0.62 -6.22 -8.11
N LEU A 98 0.35 -5.99 -6.84
CA LEU A 98 1.15 -6.45 -5.71
C LEU A 98 0.75 -7.88 -5.37
N HIS A 99 1.70 -8.80 -5.50
CA HIS A 99 1.57 -10.18 -5.04
C HIS A 99 2.31 -10.33 -3.72
N VAL A 100 1.60 -10.69 -2.64
CA VAL A 100 2.22 -11.13 -1.40
C VAL A 100 2.64 -12.60 -1.56
N ILE A 101 3.94 -12.84 -1.62
CA ILE A 101 4.53 -14.18 -1.80
C ILE A 101 5.00 -14.78 -0.46
N ASP A 102 5.28 -13.94 0.54
CA ASP A 102 5.54 -14.36 1.92
C ASP A 102 4.99 -13.30 2.88
N ARG A 103 3.84 -13.61 3.49
CA ARG A 103 3.14 -12.72 4.42
C ARG A 103 3.87 -12.50 5.75
N LYS A 104 4.80 -13.38 6.15
CA LYS A 104 5.60 -13.20 7.38
C LYS A 104 6.70 -12.15 7.16
N GLN A 105 7.21 -12.08 5.94
CA GLN A 105 8.25 -11.11 5.55
C GLN A 105 7.69 -9.79 5.02
N TYR A 106 6.46 -9.79 4.49
CA TYR A 106 5.84 -8.58 3.97
C TYR A 106 5.75 -7.47 5.03
N ARG A 107 6.14 -6.25 4.63
CA ARG A 107 6.03 -5.02 5.42
C ARG A 107 5.15 -4.01 4.66
N PRO A 108 3.82 -4.00 4.90
CA PRO A 108 2.87 -3.24 4.08
C PRO A 108 3.15 -1.74 4.04
N PHE A 109 3.44 -1.14 5.20
CA PHE A 109 3.72 0.29 5.34
C PHE A 109 4.96 0.70 4.52
N GLU A 110 6.11 0.09 4.81
CA GLU A 110 7.37 0.33 4.11
C GLU A 110 7.24 0.12 2.60
N SER A 111 6.60 -0.98 2.18
CA SER A 111 6.40 -1.28 0.76
C SER A 111 5.60 -0.19 0.05
N SER A 112 4.59 0.36 0.71
CA SER A 112 3.73 1.39 0.12
C SER A 112 4.41 2.75 0.06
N LEU A 113 5.27 3.08 1.01
CA LEU A 113 6.14 4.27 0.91
C LEU A 113 7.11 4.15 -0.27
N HIS A 114 7.69 2.96 -0.48
CA HIS A 114 8.53 2.70 -1.66
C HIS A 114 7.74 2.83 -2.97
N ILE A 115 6.50 2.34 -3.03
CA ILE A 115 5.63 2.50 -4.21
C ILE A 115 5.38 3.98 -4.47
N ILE A 116 4.92 4.73 -3.48
CA ILE A 116 4.62 6.17 -3.59
C ILE A 116 5.86 6.93 -4.04
N LYS A 117 7.00 6.75 -3.37
CA LYS A 117 8.27 7.41 -3.72
C LYS A 117 8.72 7.06 -5.14
N THR A 118 8.56 5.82 -5.58
CA THR A 118 8.93 5.40 -6.94
C THR A 118 8.06 6.09 -7.99
N VAL A 119 6.74 6.15 -7.77
CA VAL A 119 5.82 6.83 -8.70
C VAL A 119 6.07 8.34 -8.72
N MET A 120 6.29 8.96 -7.55
CA MET A 120 6.68 10.37 -7.44
C MET A 120 7.91 10.70 -8.30
N ASN A 121 8.94 9.87 -8.22
CA ASN A 121 10.20 10.08 -8.93
C ASN A 121 10.06 9.84 -10.44
N MET A 122 9.26 8.85 -10.85
CA MET A 122 9.08 8.50 -12.26
C MET A 122 8.15 9.47 -12.99
N TYR A 123 7.16 10.04 -12.30
CA TYR A 123 6.10 10.86 -12.89
C TYR A 123 5.87 12.17 -12.12
N PRO A 124 6.90 13.00 -11.89
CA PRO A 124 6.81 14.17 -11.00
C PRO A 124 5.80 15.23 -11.48
N SER A 125 5.56 15.35 -12.79
CA SER A 125 4.57 16.28 -13.36
C SER A 125 3.12 15.83 -13.18
N HIS A 126 2.89 14.54 -12.91
CA HIS A 126 1.55 13.95 -12.83
C HIS A 126 1.16 13.59 -11.40
N PHE A 127 2.11 13.14 -10.58
CA PHE A 127 1.84 12.69 -9.23
C PHE A 127 1.32 13.84 -8.36
N LYS A 128 0.27 13.57 -7.58
CA LYS A 128 -0.28 14.51 -6.59
C LYS A 128 -0.70 13.76 -5.33
N PHE A 129 -0.37 14.33 -4.18
CA PHE A 129 -1.07 13.99 -2.95
C PHE A 129 -2.48 14.56 -3.00
N HIS A 130 -3.45 13.80 -2.46
CA HIS A 130 -4.77 14.34 -2.19
C HIS A 130 -4.69 15.08 -0.84
N ASN A 131 -4.88 16.39 -0.87
CA ASN A 131 -4.70 17.25 0.30
C ASN A 131 -5.40 16.68 1.54
N GLU A 132 -4.65 16.61 2.64
CA GLU A 132 -5.03 16.11 3.97
C GLU A 132 -5.41 14.63 4.10
N TYR A 133 -5.76 13.92 3.02
CA TYR A 133 -6.28 12.56 3.16
C TYR A 133 -5.20 11.56 3.56
N LEU A 134 -4.00 11.69 2.97
CA LEU A 134 -2.86 10.88 3.40
C LEU A 134 -2.52 11.12 4.87
N ASP A 135 -2.46 12.39 5.27
CA ASP A 135 -2.11 12.80 6.63
C ASP A 135 -3.15 12.28 7.65
N LYS A 136 -4.44 12.26 7.27
CA LYS A 136 -5.53 11.67 8.07
C LYS A 136 -5.38 10.15 8.23
N ILE A 137 -5.07 9.42 7.15
CA ILE A 137 -4.87 7.96 7.23
C ILE A 137 -3.61 7.64 8.06
N MET A 138 -2.54 8.41 7.90
CA MET A 138 -1.28 8.22 8.62
C MET A 138 -1.32 8.68 10.08
N GLY A 139 -2.30 9.53 10.44
CA GLY A 139 -2.35 10.21 11.74
C GLY A 139 -1.27 11.29 11.92
N THR A 140 -0.56 11.66 10.85
CA THR A 140 0.51 12.67 10.88
C THR A 140 0.84 13.17 9.47
N SER A 141 1.27 14.44 9.35
CA SER A 141 1.80 14.99 8.09
C SER A 141 3.26 14.62 7.83
N LYS A 142 4.00 14.16 8.86
CA LYS A 142 5.45 13.91 8.81
C LYS A 142 5.86 12.98 7.67
N VAL A 143 5.06 11.96 7.37
CA VAL A 143 5.35 11.00 6.30
C VAL A 143 5.33 11.69 4.93
N ARG A 144 4.24 12.40 4.62
CA ARG A 144 4.09 13.14 3.36
C ARG A 144 5.19 14.18 3.20
N GLU A 145 5.42 15.00 4.22
CA GLU A 145 6.47 16.02 4.21
C GLU A 145 7.87 15.42 4.00
N SER A 146 8.14 14.24 4.57
CA SER A 146 9.43 13.56 4.38
C SER A 146 9.60 13.02 2.96
N LEU A 147 8.52 12.50 2.35
CA LEU A 147 8.52 12.08 0.95
C LEU A 147 8.74 13.27 0.01
N GLU A 148 8.06 14.39 0.25
CA GLU A 148 8.22 15.64 -0.52
C GLU A 148 9.64 16.20 -0.42
N LYS A 149 10.29 16.08 0.75
CA LYS A 149 11.69 16.45 0.98
C LYS A 149 12.70 15.45 0.41
N GLY A 150 12.24 14.35 -0.19
CA GLY A 150 13.10 13.33 -0.80
C GLY A 150 13.81 12.39 0.19
N ILE A 151 13.45 12.45 1.48
CA ILE A 151 14.05 11.61 2.54
C ILE A 151 13.96 10.13 2.18
N ASP A 152 14.98 9.34 2.47
CA ASP A 152 14.96 7.90 2.20
C ASP A 152 13.87 7.20 3.00
N VAL A 153 13.20 6.21 2.38
CA VAL A 153 12.13 5.47 3.04
C VAL A 153 12.66 4.77 4.29
N LYS A 154 13.90 4.28 4.28
CA LYS A 154 14.52 3.64 5.44
C LYS A 154 14.66 4.60 6.62
N ASP A 155 14.97 5.86 6.36
CA ASP A 155 15.08 6.90 7.38
C ASP A 155 13.70 7.30 7.93
N ILE A 156 12.69 7.37 7.05
CA ILE A 156 11.30 7.57 7.46
C ILE A 156 10.88 6.45 8.41
N ILE A 157 11.07 5.18 8.05
CA ILE A 157 10.74 4.03 8.91
C ILE A 157 11.51 4.08 10.23
N LYS A 158 12.81 4.39 10.19
CA LYS A 158 13.65 4.50 11.39
C LYS A 158 13.14 5.55 12.37
N SER A 159 12.56 6.65 11.90
CA SER A 159 12.05 7.73 12.75
C SER A 159 10.91 7.29 13.69
N TYR A 160 10.12 6.27 13.31
CA TYR A 160 9.00 5.78 14.13
C TYR A 160 9.37 4.65 15.08
N LYS A 161 10.61 4.14 15.01
CA LYS A 161 11.02 2.96 15.78
C LYS A 161 10.82 3.15 17.28
N GLY A 162 11.16 4.33 17.82
CA GLY A 162 10.98 4.62 19.24
C GLY A 162 9.51 4.60 19.68
N GLU A 163 8.61 5.19 18.88
CA GLU A 163 7.17 5.18 19.17
C GLU A 163 6.58 3.77 19.08
N LEU A 164 7.03 2.96 18.11
CA LEU A 164 6.66 1.55 17.99
C LEU A 164 7.13 0.74 19.20
N ASP A 165 8.38 0.91 19.63
CA ASP A 165 8.94 0.22 20.79
C ASP A 165 8.16 0.58 22.07
N ASN A 166 7.80 1.85 22.24
CA ASN A 166 6.94 2.31 23.33
C ASN A 166 5.55 1.66 23.28
N PHE A 167 4.93 1.58 22.10
CA PHE A 167 3.62 0.93 21.94
C PHE A 167 3.69 -0.57 22.23
N LEU A 168 4.78 -1.25 21.86
CA LEU A 168 5.00 -2.67 22.16
C LEU A 168 5.09 -2.94 23.67
N VAL A 169 5.60 -1.99 24.46
CA VAL A 169 5.56 -2.04 25.93
C VAL A 169 4.17 -1.73 26.44
N LEU A 170 3.56 -0.64 25.97
CA LEU A 170 2.24 -0.17 26.40
C LEU A 170 1.16 -1.24 26.22
N ARG A 171 1.20 -2.01 25.12
CA ARG A 171 0.17 -3.01 24.84
C ARG A 171 0.21 -4.23 25.77
N LYS A 172 1.34 -4.50 26.46
CA LYS A 172 1.55 -5.76 27.21
C LYS A 172 0.44 -6.08 28.22
N PRO A 173 -0.03 -5.14 29.06
CA PRO A 173 -1.07 -5.43 30.06
C PRO A 173 -2.44 -5.75 29.44
N TYR A 174 -2.64 -5.47 28.16
CA TYR A 174 -3.92 -5.63 27.45
C TYR A 174 -3.93 -6.83 26.50
N LEU A 175 -2.83 -7.61 26.41
CA LEU A 175 -2.78 -8.78 25.55
C LEU A 175 -3.52 -9.95 26.20
N LEU A 176 -4.56 -10.44 25.51
CA LEU A 176 -5.24 -11.69 25.85
C LEU A 176 -4.61 -12.91 25.16
N TYR A 177 -3.82 -12.68 24.11
CA TYR A 177 -3.13 -13.68 23.28
C TYR A 177 -1.83 -13.10 22.68
#